data_AF-R0FT58-F1
#
_entry.id   AF-R0FT58-F1
#
_cell.length_a   1.000
_cell.length_b   1.000
_cell.length_c   1.000
_cell.angle_alpha   90.00
_cell.angle_beta   90.00
_cell.angle_gamma   90.00
#
_symmetry.space_group_name_H-M   'P 1'
#
loop_
_entity.id
_entity.type
_entity.pdbx_description
1 polymer ?
#
loop_
_entity_poly.entity_id
_entity_poly.type
_entity_poly.pdbx_seq_one_letter_code
_entity_poly.pdbx_strand_id
1 'polypeptide(L)'
;IRRWKKTENTISHYSEVSNVMGESSRLSDSWAAIDSSNIGFQLLKKHGWKEGTGLGIAEQGILVPLQAEPRHNKQGLGSEKTAKRKAAKPRDTDSEALSKKSKKLSKKLRKTIEHEKLLAEKEFERAFRREFWHDNV
;
A
#
# COMPACT_ATOMS: atom_id res chain seq x y z
N ILE A 1 6.56 -44.99 9.33
CA ILE A 1 6.71 -43.52 9.24
C ILE A 1 7.80 -43.23 8.19
N ARG A 2 7.43 -42.85 6.97
CA ARG A 2 8.38 -42.63 5.86
C ARG A 2 8.89 -41.18 5.91
N ARG A 3 10.19 -41.01 6.16
CA ARG A 3 10.87 -39.72 6.29
C ARG A 3 11.43 -39.30 4.94
N TRP A 4 10.94 -38.18 4.40
CA TRP A 4 11.45 -37.57 3.19
C TRP A 4 12.75 -36.81 3.50
N LYS A 5 13.79 -37.00 2.67
CA LYS A 5 15.00 -36.18 2.69
C LYS A 5 14.84 -35.06 1.66
N LYS A 6 14.99 -33.82 2.10
CA LYS A 6 15.04 -32.63 1.25
C LYS A 6 16.43 -32.52 0.66
N THR A 7 16.55 -32.50 -0.66
CA THR A 7 17.77 -32.10 -1.36
C THR A 7 17.69 -30.59 -1.58
N GLU A 8 18.69 -29.86 -1.11
CA GLU A 8 18.88 -28.46 -1.43
C GLU A 8 19.76 -28.38 -2.68
N ASN A 9 19.20 -27.89 -3.77
CA ASN A 9 19.95 -27.60 -4.99
C ASN A 9 20.52 -26.19 -4.87
N THR A 10 21.82 -26.09 -4.68
CA THR A 10 22.58 -24.84 -4.67
C THR A 10 22.86 -24.42 -6.12
N ILE A 11 22.25 -23.32 -6.57
CA ILE A 11 22.74 -22.58 -7.74
C ILE A 11 23.40 -21.31 -7.21
N SER A 12 24.72 -21.35 -7.19
CA SER A 12 25.61 -20.21 -7.07
C SER A 12 25.57 -19.44 -8.38
N HIS A 13 25.15 -18.16 -8.35
CA HIS A 13 25.84 -17.11 -9.10
C HIS A 13 25.49 -15.75 -8.49
N TYR A 14 26.34 -15.27 -7.59
CA TYR A 14 26.36 -13.88 -7.16
C TYR A 14 27.40 -13.14 -8.00
N SER A 15 26.99 -12.10 -8.74
CA SER A 15 27.71 -10.82 -8.85
C SER A 15 27.04 -9.91 -9.88
N GLU A 16 26.77 -8.69 -9.39
CA GLU A 16 26.93 -7.39 -10.08
C GLU A 16 26.45 -7.26 -11.54
N VAL A 17 25.30 -6.60 -11.74
CA VAL A 17 25.11 -5.69 -12.89
C VAL A 17 24.07 -4.62 -12.53
N SER A 18 24.63 -3.47 -12.15
CA SER A 18 24.18 -2.10 -12.42
C SER A 18 22.68 -1.84 -12.63
N ASN A 19 22.13 -0.99 -11.75
CA ASN A 19 20.99 -0.14 -12.05
C ASN A 19 21.27 0.69 -13.31
N VAL A 20 20.75 0.28 -14.46
CA VAL A 20 20.74 1.08 -15.68
C VAL A 20 19.28 1.32 -16.08
N MET A 21 18.92 2.60 -16.06
CA MET A 21 17.78 3.25 -16.71
C MET A 21 16.81 2.33 -17.47
N GLY A 22 15.61 2.13 -16.92
CA GLY A 22 14.61 1.23 -17.50
C GLY A 22 13.16 1.65 -17.25
N GLU A 23 12.81 2.92 -17.47
CA GLU A 23 11.41 3.40 -17.40
C GLU A 23 10.95 4.18 -18.63
N SER A 24 11.69 4.20 -19.75
CA SER A 24 11.28 4.93 -20.96
C SER A 24 10.56 4.06 -22.00
N SER A 25 10.77 2.75 -22.03
CA SER A 25 10.33 1.89 -23.15
C SER A 25 8.89 1.35 -23.04
N ARG A 26 8.27 1.34 -21.86
CA ARG A 26 6.90 0.80 -21.70
C ARG A 26 5.78 1.78 -22.06
N LEU A 27 6.09 3.05 -22.25
CA LEU A 27 5.10 4.05 -22.66
C LEU A 27 4.90 4.09 -24.18
N SER A 28 5.89 3.61 -24.95
CA SER A 28 5.87 3.62 -26.43
C SER A 28 4.88 2.62 -27.03
N ASP A 29 4.39 1.64 -26.25
CA ASP A 29 3.51 0.57 -26.73
C ASP A 29 2.02 0.85 -26.51
N SER A 30 1.67 1.90 -25.76
CA SER A 30 0.27 2.23 -25.45
C SER A 30 -0.51 2.80 -26.64
N TRP A 31 0.20 3.17 -27.71
CA TRP A 31 -0.37 3.75 -28.94
C TRP A 31 -0.09 2.93 -30.20
N ALA A 32 0.65 1.83 -30.07
CA ALA A 32 0.97 0.99 -31.22
C ALA A 32 -0.31 0.36 -31.79
N ALA A 33 -0.41 0.31 -33.11
CA ALA A 33 -1.50 -0.40 -33.78
C ALA A 33 -1.51 -1.88 -33.34
N ILE A 34 -2.70 -2.47 -33.29
CA ILE A 34 -2.84 -3.89 -32.91
C ILE A 34 -2.15 -4.73 -33.99
N ASP A 35 -1.21 -5.59 -33.57
CA ASP A 35 -0.47 -6.44 -34.49
C ASP A 35 -1.37 -7.46 -35.21
N SER A 36 -1.01 -7.77 -36.47
CA SER A 36 -1.72 -8.71 -37.34
C SER A 36 -1.70 -10.16 -36.87
N SER A 37 -0.70 -10.54 -36.05
CA SER A 37 -0.63 -11.86 -35.42
C SER A 37 -1.69 -12.04 -34.33
N ASN A 38 -2.27 -10.95 -33.81
CA ASN A 38 -3.27 -11.01 -32.76
C ASN A 38 -4.59 -11.60 -33.29
N ILE A 39 -5.13 -12.59 -32.56
CA ILE A 39 -6.39 -13.26 -32.94
C ILE A 39 -7.55 -12.25 -33.04
N GLY A 40 -7.60 -11.27 -32.12
CA GLY A 40 -8.61 -10.21 -32.14
C GLY A 40 -8.53 -9.34 -33.39
N PHE A 41 -7.32 -9.00 -33.85
CA PHE A 41 -7.12 -8.26 -35.11
C PHE A 41 -7.68 -9.03 -36.30
N GLN A 42 -7.37 -10.33 -36.38
CA GLN A 42 -7.86 -11.19 -37.46
C GLN A 42 -9.38 -11.32 -37.45
N LEU A 43 -10.00 -11.42 -36.27
CA LEU A 43 -11.45 -11.46 -36.12
C LEU A 43 -12.10 -10.14 -36.57
N LEU A 44 -11.57 -9.00 -36.13
CA LEU A 44 -12.06 -7.69 -36.56
C LEU A 44 -12.00 -7.55 -38.08
N LYS A 45 -10.85 -7.88 -38.70
CA LYS A 45 -10.69 -7.87 -40.17
C LYS A 45 -11.69 -8.79 -40.87
N LYS A 46 -11.91 -10.01 -40.35
CA LYS A 46 -12.91 -10.96 -40.90
C LYS A 46 -14.33 -10.41 -40.85
N HIS A 47 -14.66 -9.62 -39.84
CA HIS A 47 -15.95 -8.95 -39.71
C HIS A 47 -16.03 -7.59 -40.45
N GLY A 48 -15.07 -7.30 -41.33
CA GLY A 48 -15.09 -6.12 -42.19
C GLY A 48 -14.52 -4.85 -41.56
N TRP A 49 -13.95 -4.93 -40.35
CA TRP A 49 -13.24 -3.80 -39.77
C TRP A 49 -11.93 -3.54 -40.52
N LYS A 50 -11.66 -2.26 -40.78
CA LYS A 50 -10.43 -1.79 -41.44
C LYS A 50 -9.49 -1.20 -40.41
N GLU A 51 -8.20 -1.43 -40.61
CA GLU A 51 -7.17 -0.87 -39.74
C GLU A 51 -7.09 0.64 -39.91
N GLY A 52 -6.75 1.35 -38.83
CA GLY A 52 -6.72 2.82 -38.81
C GLY A 52 -8.11 3.48 -38.80
N THR A 53 -9.18 2.69 -38.72
CA THR A 53 -10.56 3.15 -38.81
C THR A 53 -11.33 2.89 -37.50
N GLY A 54 -12.19 3.83 -37.10
CA GLY A 54 -13.01 3.70 -35.90
C GLY A 54 -14.07 2.61 -36.03
N LEU A 55 -14.56 2.10 -34.91
CA LEU A 55 -15.67 1.12 -34.91
C LEU A 55 -17.02 1.81 -35.12
N GLY A 56 -17.96 1.14 -35.79
CA GLY A 56 -19.33 1.63 -36.01
C GLY A 56 -19.68 1.83 -37.49
N ILE A 57 -20.96 2.09 -37.77
CA ILE A 57 -21.51 2.17 -39.15
C ILE A 57 -20.83 3.27 -39.97
N ALA A 58 -20.54 4.40 -39.32
CA ALA A 58 -19.89 5.56 -39.93
C ALA A 58 -18.45 5.72 -39.41
N GLU A 59 -17.83 4.62 -38.95
CA GLU A 59 -16.44 4.62 -38.46
C GLU A 59 -16.22 5.59 -37.28
N GLN A 60 -17.30 5.93 -36.55
CA GLN A 60 -17.35 7.01 -35.56
C GLN A 60 -16.69 6.67 -34.21
N GLY A 61 -16.26 5.43 -34.02
CA GLY A 61 -15.66 4.95 -32.80
C GLY A 61 -14.28 5.56 -32.55
N ILE A 62 -13.91 5.64 -31.27
CA ILE A 62 -12.63 6.20 -30.86
C ILE A 62 -11.50 5.29 -31.38
N LEU A 63 -10.55 5.86 -32.12
CA LEU A 63 -9.38 5.15 -32.67
C LEU A 63 -8.40 4.66 -31.59
N VAL A 64 -8.52 5.26 -30.41
CA VAL A 64 -7.49 5.34 -29.41
C VAL A 64 -8.06 4.90 -28.08
N PRO A 65 -7.34 4.06 -27.33
CA PRO A 65 -7.75 3.73 -25.98
C PRO A 65 -7.82 4.97 -25.09
N LEU A 66 -8.96 5.19 -24.43
CA LEU A 66 -9.08 6.23 -23.41
C LEU A 66 -8.26 5.83 -22.18
N GLN A 67 -7.34 6.71 -21.77
CA GLN A 67 -6.57 6.50 -20.56
C GLN A 67 -7.43 6.82 -19.33
N ALA A 68 -7.56 5.84 -18.44
CA ALA A 68 -8.23 6.01 -17.16
C ALA A 68 -7.19 6.18 -16.05
N GLU A 69 -7.32 7.25 -15.26
CA GLU A 69 -6.51 7.47 -14.08
C GLU A 69 -6.94 6.54 -12.94
N PRO A 70 -6.08 5.65 -12.44
CA PRO A 70 -6.45 4.75 -11.36
C PRO A 70 -6.65 5.51 -10.04
N ARG A 71 -7.72 5.17 -9.32
CA ARG A 71 -8.03 5.75 -8.02
C ARG A 71 -7.22 5.07 -6.91
N HIS A 72 -6.34 5.83 -6.27
CA HIS A 72 -5.45 5.30 -5.23
C HIS A 72 -6.00 5.42 -3.79
N ASN A 73 -6.95 6.33 -3.56
CA ASN A 73 -7.53 6.61 -2.24
C ASN A 73 -9.02 6.24 -2.18
N LYS A 74 -9.54 5.98 -0.98
CA LYS A 74 -10.98 5.72 -0.78
C LYS A 74 -11.79 6.98 -0.46
N GLN A 75 -11.20 8.17 -0.56
CA GLN A 75 -11.89 9.44 -0.26
C GLN A 75 -12.90 9.79 -1.35
N GLY A 76 -14.00 10.47 -0.97
CA GLY A 76 -15.05 10.88 -1.91
C GLY A 76 -14.52 11.76 -3.05
N LEU A 77 -15.25 11.79 -4.17
CA LEU A 77 -14.97 12.74 -5.25
C LEU A 77 -15.08 14.17 -4.70
N GLY A 78 -14.18 15.05 -5.12
CA GLY A 78 -14.11 16.43 -4.62
C GLY A 78 -13.48 16.59 -3.24
N SER A 79 -13.06 15.51 -2.56
CA SER A 79 -12.29 15.64 -1.31
C SER A 79 -10.97 16.35 -1.61
N GLU A 80 -10.63 17.36 -0.81
CA GLU A 80 -9.33 18.03 -0.92
C GLU A 80 -8.23 16.98 -0.78
N LYS A 81 -7.45 16.80 -1.84
CA LYS A 81 -6.26 15.96 -1.79
C LYS A 81 -5.30 16.71 -0.89
N THR A 82 -5.17 16.30 0.38
CA THR A 82 -4.07 16.79 1.21
C THR A 82 -2.80 16.47 0.43
N ALA A 83 -2.15 17.51 -0.09
CA ALA A 83 -0.93 17.35 -0.86
C ALA A 83 -0.03 16.48 0.00
N LYS A 84 0.26 15.27 -0.46
CA LYS A 84 1.28 14.45 0.18
C LYS A 84 2.54 15.29 0.06
N ARG A 85 2.89 16.03 1.12
CA ARG A 85 4.23 16.57 1.31
C ARG A 85 5.12 15.40 0.96
N LYS A 86 5.89 15.51 -0.13
CA LYS A 86 6.92 14.54 -0.43
C LYS A 86 7.79 14.54 0.82
N ALA A 87 7.60 13.53 1.67
CA ALA A 87 8.55 13.25 2.73
C ALA A 87 9.85 13.04 1.96
N ALA A 88 10.75 14.01 2.09
CA ALA A 88 12.12 13.86 1.68
C ALA A 88 12.56 12.48 2.17
N LYS A 89 13.02 11.65 1.24
CA LYS A 89 13.60 10.35 1.55
C LYS A 89 14.61 10.53 2.71
N PRO A 90 14.47 9.86 3.86
CA PRO A 90 15.67 9.38 4.50
C PRO A 90 16.08 8.15 3.72
N ARG A 91 17.24 8.26 3.07
CA ARG A 91 18.00 7.11 2.65
C ARG A 91 18.25 6.21 3.88
N ASP A 92 18.17 4.92 3.59
CA ASP A 92 18.75 3.79 4.30
C ASP A 92 18.08 3.29 5.60
N THR A 93 17.89 1.97 5.57
CA THR A 93 17.76 0.97 6.64
C THR A 93 17.66 1.48 8.09
N ASP A 94 16.67 0.93 8.83
CA ASP A 94 16.47 0.95 10.31
C ASP A 94 15.32 1.80 10.89
N SER A 95 14.43 2.38 10.07
CA SER A 95 13.31 3.22 10.56
C SER A 95 12.09 2.45 11.13
N GLU A 96 11.95 1.16 10.82
CA GLU A 96 10.83 0.32 11.29
C GLU A 96 10.93 0.00 12.80
N ALA A 97 12.16 -0.08 13.33
CA ALA A 97 12.42 -0.38 14.73
C ALA A 97 12.11 0.83 15.64
N LEU A 98 12.44 2.05 15.21
CA LEU A 98 12.24 3.28 16.00
C LEU A 98 10.76 3.70 16.09
N SER A 99 9.99 3.54 15.01
CA SER A 99 8.53 3.77 14.99
C SER A 99 7.78 2.78 15.89
N LYS A 100 8.17 1.50 15.86
CA LYS A 100 7.57 0.48 16.74
C LYS A 100 8.02 0.67 18.19
N LYS A 101 9.26 1.11 18.44
CA LYS A 101 9.78 1.36 19.79
C LYS A 101 9.14 2.59 20.44
N SER A 102 8.95 3.69 19.72
CA SER A 102 8.24 4.88 20.23
C SER A 102 6.78 4.58 20.60
N LYS A 103 6.07 3.81 19.77
CA LYS A 103 4.71 3.32 20.10
C LYS A 103 4.69 2.39 21.31
N LYS A 104 5.71 1.52 21.47
CA LYS A 104 5.86 0.64 22.65
C LYS A 104 6.14 1.44 23.94
N LEU A 105 7.00 2.46 23.87
CA LEU A 105 7.30 3.35 24.99
C LEU A 105 6.06 4.16 25.41
N SER A 106 5.29 4.68 24.45
CA SER A 106 4.03 5.38 24.73
C SER A 106 2.98 4.48 25.40
N LYS A 107 2.83 3.23 24.94
CA LYS A 107 1.94 2.26 25.59
C LYS A 107 2.38 1.91 27.01
N LYS A 108 3.69 1.84 27.27
CA LYS A 108 4.22 1.56 28.61
C LYS A 108 3.98 2.73 29.56
N LEU A 109 4.19 3.96 29.10
CA LEU A 109 3.94 5.17 29.89
C LEU A 109 2.45 5.36 30.25
N ARG A 110 1.54 5.07 29.33
CA ARG A 110 0.10 5.11 29.60
C ARG A 110 -0.31 4.14 30.70
N LYS A 111 0.15 2.89 30.61
CA LYS A 111 -0.14 1.86 31.61
C LYS A 111 0.40 2.20 32.99
N THR A 112 1.58 2.83 33.09
CA THR A 112 2.15 3.22 34.38
C THR A 112 1.37 4.38 35.00
N ILE A 113 0.98 5.38 34.21
CA ILE A 113 0.15 6.50 34.68
C ILE A 113 -1.22 6.01 35.15
N GLU A 114 -1.84 5.08 34.43
CA GLU A 114 -3.13 4.49 34.82
C GLU A 114 -3.02 3.72 36.15
N HIS A 115 -1.98 2.91 36.32
CA HIS A 115 -1.76 2.17 37.56
C HIS A 115 -1.52 3.10 38.76
N GLU A 116 -0.73 4.16 38.56
CA GLU A 116 -0.48 5.19 39.58
C GLU A 116 -1.77 5.93 39.96
N LYS A 117 -2.61 6.28 38.97
CA LYS A 117 -3.93 6.88 39.22
C LYS A 117 -4.85 5.97 40.02
N LEU A 118 -4.88 4.67 39.71
CA LEU A 118 -5.67 3.70 40.47
C LEU A 118 -5.19 3.56 41.92
N LEU A 119 -3.88 3.62 42.15
CA LEU A 119 -3.33 3.63 43.51
C LEU A 119 -3.68 4.92 44.24
N ALA A 120 -3.56 6.08 43.57
CA ALA A 120 -3.92 7.37 44.12
C ALA A 120 -5.42 7.46 44.45
N GLU A 121 -6.29 6.91 43.61
CA GLU A 121 -7.74 6.88 43.86
C GLU A 121 -8.10 5.93 45.01
N LYS A 122 -7.45 4.76 45.12
CA LYS A 122 -7.60 3.87 46.27
C LYS A 122 -7.09 4.50 47.57
N GLU A 123 -5.99 5.24 47.48
CA GLU A 123 -5.42 5.96 48.62
C GLU A 123 -6.30 7.13 49.01
N PHE A 124 -6.84 7.86 48.03
CA PHE A 124 -7.83 8.91 48.23
C PHE A 124 -9.10 8.36 48.88
N GLU A 125 -9.67 7.27 48.37
CA GLU A 125 -10.87 6.63 48.96
C GLU A 125 -10.59 6.15 50.39
N ARG A 126 -9.43 5.55 50.64
CA ARG A 126 -9.04 5.11 51.99
C ARG A 126 -8.86 6.32 52.92
N ALA A 127 -8.23 7.39 52.46
CA ALA A 127 -8.02 8.62 53.23
C ALA A 127 -9.35 9.35 53.47
N PHE A 128 -10.19 9.47 52.44
CA PHE A 128 -11.53 10.04 52.50
C PHE A 128 -12.43 9.26 53.45
N ARG A 129 -12.43 7.93 53.39
CA ARG A 129 -13.18 7.09 54.33
C ARG A 129 -12.66 7.21 55.75
N ARG A 130 -11.35 7.32 55.94
CA ARG A 130 -10.75 7.57 57.26
C ARG A 130 -11.15 8.93 57.81
N GLU A 131 -11.21 9.95 56.97
CA GLU A 131 -11.38 11.35 57.39
C GLU A 131 -12.85 11.79 57.50
N PHE A 132 -13.72 11.25 56.64
CA PHE A 132 -15.15 11.58 56.62
C PHE A 132 -16.07 10.51 57.25
N TRP A 133 -15.56 9.32 57.57
CA TRP A 133 -16.31 8.25 58.23
C TRP A 133 -15.55 7.65 59.41
N HIS A 134 -15.37 8.45 60.47
CA HIS A 134 -15.04 7.90 61.79
C HIS A 134 -16.27 7.19 62.36
N ASP A 135 -16.16 5.86 62.49
CA ASP A 135 -17.03 4.93 63.22
C ASP A 135 -18.52 5.28 63.26
N ASN A 136 -19.26 4.77 62.27
CA ASN A 136 -20.57 4.19 62.55
C ASN A 136 -20.44 2.68 62.35
N VAL A 137 -20.66 1.99 63.47
CA VAL A 137 -20.89 0.55 63.65
C VAL A 137 -21.54 -0.12 62.45
#